data_AF-A0A014QYF1-F1
#
_entry.id   AF-A0A014QYF1-F1
#
_cell.length_a   1.000
_cell.length_b   1.000
_cell.length_c   1.000
_cell.angle_alpha   90.00
_cell.angle_beta   90.00
_cell.angle_gamma   90.00
#
_symmetry.space_group_name_H-M   'P 1'
#
loop_
_entity.id
_entity.type
_entity.pdbx_description
1 polymer ?
#
loop_
_entity_poly.entity_id
_entity_poly.type
_entity_poly.pdbx_seq_one_letter_code
_entity_poly.pdbx_strand_id
1 'polypeptide(L)'
;MTLPSMAPQVPNLVALRADYTKAQDALVHLQMEFDELSRQVEPDLDPDQEQPEPDREASLQLATLGIELASQQKSTIQLERNIVILKREAGILQPEEAKQRLQELSQRFFRAGDELWRYQKKRRRFDPRPARLLDPRDDGLAECLFVLYKRPEGQNQRRRAHSKSRGYIDHPRPNTWRAGAVAYYHAKGIDHGEGKDAVWCHVSGAWHSTTCVKTVRIVPPLPDAGCIGEMLFGPRAQSTERPGNALFMRGYLKDWFDNDDIVIIPVNATERPITRWRIGVITNDIRRELCWSAPEGLGQDINGKELKFLGEKRPVARFLYFRFVMALVRIKDVKRAGWQDVWARFYAQRPFPTPGNYMRKAMIFALATHFEGADMKVVESWVADHGFESPLKMTDDEATEAARRVHVAMEAVTLRRLEERKYYEDSEEFTDSDSAEDLEWYD
;
A
#
# COMPACT_ATOMS: atom_id res chain seq x y z
N MET A 1 -33.79 -32.91 -18.29
CA MET A 1 -32.65 -33.52 -17.57
C MET A 1 -31.41 -32.70 -17.89
N THR A 2 -31.10 -31.71 -17.06
CA THR A 2 -29.87 -30.93 -17.13
C THR A 2 -28.74 -31.77 -16.53
N LEU A 3 -27.77 -32.15 -17.36
CA LEU A 3 -26.58 -32.86 -16.90
C LEU A 3 -25.82 -31.97 -15.91
N PRO A 4 -25.37 -32.50 -14.75
CA PRO A 4 -24.54 -31.74 -13.84
C PRO A 4 -23.23 -31.40 -14.55
N SER A 5 -23.01 -30.11 -14.80
CA SER A 5 -21.75 -29.57 -15.30
C SER A 5 -20.65 -29.91 -14.29
N MET A 6 -19.90 -30.99 -14.53
CA MET A 6 -18.71 -31.30 -13.76
C MET A 6 -17.67 -30.23 -14.05
N ALA A 7 -17.53 -29.28 -13.11
CA ALA A 7 -16.46 -28.30 -13.16
C ALA A 7 -15.12 -29.05 -13.26
N PRO A 8 -14.22 -28.69 -14.19
CA PRO A 8 -12.95 -29.37 -14.36
C PRO A 8 -12.17 -29.33 -13.03
N GLN A 9 -11.84 -30.50 -12.50
CA GLN A 9 -10.97 -30.58 -11.32
C GLN A 9 -9.56 -30.16 -11.76
N VAL A 10 -9.10 -29.02 -11.25
CA VAL A 10 -7.71 -28.57 -11.44
C VAL A 10 -6.85 -29.35 -10.44
N PRO A 11 -6.00 -30.31 -10.86
CA PRO A 11 -5.30 -31.21 -9.94
C PRO A 11 -4.46 -30.49 -8.87
N ASN A 12 -3.92 -29.32 -9.21
CA ASN A 12 -3.16 -28.47 -8.29
C ASN A 12 -4.00 -27.93 -7.11
N LEU A 13 -5.30 -27.68 -7.34
CA LEU A 13 -6.20 -27.13 -6.32
C LEU A 13 -6.51 -28.15 -5.21
N VAL A 14 -6.55 -29.45 -5.54
CA VAL A 14 -6.82 -30.51 -4.57
C VAL A 14 -5.65 -30.68 -3.60
N ALA A 15 -4.42 -30.77 -4.14
CA ALA A 15 -3.21 -30.87 -3.33
C ALA A 15 -3.07 -29.65 -2.40
N LEU A 16 -3.22 -28.44 -2.93
CA LEU A 16 -3.10 -27.21 -2.16
C LEU A 16 -4.15 -27.09 -1.03
N ARG A 17 -5.37 -27.62 -1.24
CA ARG A 17 -6.39 -27.69 -0.19
C ARG A 17 -6.01 -28.67 0.91
N ALA A 18 -5.47 -29.83 0.54
CA ALA A 18 -4.99 -30.80 1.53
C ALA A 18 -3.85 -30.22 2.38
N ASP A 19 -2.90 -29.51 1.74
CA ASP A 19 -1.82 -28.80 2.44
C ASP A 19 -2.37 -27.71 3.36
N TYR A 20 -3.37 -26.95 2.91
CA TYR A 20 -4.04 -25.95 3.74
C TYR A 20 -4.73 -26.55 4.97
N THR A 21 -5.48 -27.64 4.81
CA THR A 21 -6.11 -28.35 5.94
C THR A 21 -5.07 -28.84 6.94
N LYS A 22 -4.00 -29.48 6.46
CA LYS A 22 -2.90 -29.91 7.32
C LYS A 22 -2.25 -28.75 8.07
N ALA A 23 -2.05 -27.61 7.38
CA ALA A 23 -1.49 -26.40 7.99
C ALA A 23 -2.42 -25.80 9.05
N GLN A 24 -3.75 -25.84 8.83
CA GLN A 24 -4.75 -25.42 9.81
C GLN A 24 -4.75 -26.31 11.06
N ASP A 25 -4.69 -27.63 10.89
CA ASP A 25 -4.65 -28.57 12.02
C ASP A 25 -3.41 -28.34 12.88
N ALA A 26 -2.24 -28.17 12.25
CA ALA A 26 -1.00 -27.83 12.93
C ALA A 26 -1.09 -26.48 13.66
N LEU A 27 -1.76 -25.49 13.05
CA LEU A 27 -1.95 -24.19 13.66
C LEU A 27 -2.84 -24.24 14.91
N VAL A 28 -3.90 -25.07 14.92
CA VAL A 28 -4.76 -25.28 16.09
C VAL A 28 -3.97 -25.89 17.23
N HIS A 29 -3.13 -26.90 16.96
CA HIS A 29 -2.27 -27.49 17.97
C HIS A 29 -1.28 -26.48 18.56
N LEU A 30 -0.56 -25.73 17.73
CA LEU A 30 0.37 -24.69 18.17
C LEU A 30 -0.34 -23.60 18.99
N GLN A 31 -1.56 -23.23 18.63
CA GLN A 31 -2.36 -22.26 19.39
C GLN A 31 -2.70 -22.78 20.79
N MET A 32 -3.10 -24.06 20.90
CA MET A 32 -3.39 -24.66 22.20
C MET A 32 -2.16 -24.71 23.11
N GLU A 33 -1.01 -25.11 22.57
CA GLU A 33 0.26 -25.10 23.31
C GLU A 33 0.67 -23.69 23.74
N PHE A 34 0.50 -22.71 22.83
CA PHE A 34 0.77 -21.31 23.12
C PHE A 34 -0.13 -20.77 24.23
N ASP A 35 -1.44 -21.01 24.15
CA ASP A 35 -2.40 -20.54 25.13
C ASP A 35 -2.15 -21.16 26.51
N GLU A 36 -1.82 -22.46 26.56
CA GLU A 36 -1.50 -23.14 27.80
C GLU A 36 -0.23 -22.56 28.46
N LEU A 37 0.85 -22.39 27.71
CA LEU A 37 2.07 -21.77 28.22
C LEU A 37 1.84 -20.30 28.58
N SER A 38 1.02 -19.58 27.81
CA SER A 38 0.69 -18.18 28.07
C SER A 38 -0.03 -18.01 29.41
N ARG A 39 -0.97 -18.90 29.76
CA ARG A 39 -1.65 -18.86 31.06
C ARG A 39 -0.70 -19.09 32.23
N GLN A 40 0.32 -19.92 32.02
CA GLN A 40 1.32 -20.22 33.06
C GLN A 40 2.31 -19.07 33.26
N VAL A 41 2.73 -18.42 32.18
CA VAL A 41 3.79 -17.39 32.20
C VAL A 41 3.23 -15.97 32.41
N GLU A 42 2.06 -15.69 31.87
CA GLU A 42 1.37 -14.39 31.94
C GLU A 42 -0.06 -14.60 32.43
N PRO A 43 -0.26 -14.97 33.71
CA PRO A 43 -1.60 -15.21 34.24
C PRO A 43 -2.44 -13.93 34.21
N ASP A 44 -3.73 -14.07 33.89
CA ASP A 44 -4.69 -12.99 34.06
C ASP A 44 -4.90 -12.75 35.56
N LEU A 45 -4.41 -11.61 36.04
CA LEU A 45 -4.54 -11.19 37.43
C LEU A 45 -5.61 -10.11 37.54
N ASP A 46 -6.25 -10.04 38.71
CA ASP A 46 -7.17 -8.95 39.02
C ASP A 46 -6.41 -7.60 38.96
N PRO A 47 -7.08 -6.49 38.60
CA PRO A 47 -6.43 -5.18 38.45
C PRO A 47 -5.63 -4.70 39.67
N ASP A 48 -5.98 -5.20 40.86
CA ASP A 48 -5.39 -4.81 42.15
C ASP A 48 -4.23 -5.73 42.57
N GLN A 49 -3.89 -6.76 41.79
CA GLN A 49 -2.81 -7.70 42.07
C GLN A 49 -1.53 -7.33 41.30
N GLU A 50 -0.38 -7.39 41.97
CA GLU A 50 0.91 -7.19 41.32
C GLU A 50 1.25 -8.37 40.40
N GLN A 51 1.73 -8.08 39.18
CA GLN A 51 2.24 -9.12 38.29
C GLN A 51 3.50 -9.75 38.87
N PRO A 52 3.57 -11.10 38.97
CA PRO A 52 4.77 -11.78 39.44
C PRO A 52 5.93 -11.45 38.50
N GLU A 53 7.15 -11.43 39.04
CA GLU A 53 8.33 -11.31 38.19
C GLU A 53 8.34 -12.46 37.16
N PRO A 54 8.37 -12.14 35.86
CA PRO A 54 8.25 -13.16 34.83
C PRO A 54 9.47 -14.08 34.85
N ASP A 55 9.23 -15.39 34.90
CA ASP A 55 10.30 -16.37 34.68
C ASP A 55 10.89 -16.14 33.29
N ARG A 56 12.19 -15.82 33.27
CA ARG A 56 12.93 -15.49 32.06
C ARG A 56 12.93 -16.64 31.07
N GLU A 57 13.11 -17.87 31.53
CA GLU A 57 13.20 -19.04 30.65
C GLU A 57 11.82 -19.35 30.06
N ALA A 58 10.79 -19.40 30.88
CA ALA A 58 9.42 -19.62 30.43
C ALA A 58 8.94 -18.49 29.49
N SER A 59 9.33 -17.23 29.76
CA SER A 59 9.06 -16.09 28.88
C SER A 59 9.76 -16.18 27.52
N LEU A 60 10.98 -16.72 27.50
CA LEU A 60 11.73 -16.96 26.26
C LEU A 60 11.09 -18.09 25.44
N GLN A 61 10.63 -19.16 26.10
CA GLN A 61 9.90 -20.26 25.47
C GLN A 61 8.58 -19.78 24.88
N LEU A 62 7.80 -19.01 25.65
CA LEU A 62 6.54 -18.41 25.18
C LEU A 62 6.76 -17.49 23.98
N ALA A 63 7.83 -16.67 24.01
CA ALA A 63 8.17 -15.83 22.87
C ALA A 63 8.59 -16.65 21.63
N THR A 64 9.30 -17.76 21.82
CA THR A 64 9.71 -18.65 20.73
C THR A 64 8.50 -19.33 20.09
N LEU A 65 7.60 -19.87 20.91
CA LEU A 65 6.35 -20.48 20.45
C LEU A 65 5.43 -19.46 19.76
N GLY A 66 5.37 -18.22 20.27
CA GLY A 66 4.64 -17.14 19.60
C GLY A 66 5.20 -16.78 18.22
N ILE A 67 6.53 -16.82 18.04
CA ILE A 67 7.16 -16.63 16.72
C ILE A 67 6.77 -17.76 15.76
N GLU A 68 6.82 -19.00 16.23
CA GLU A 68 6.42 -20.18 15.45
C GLU A 68 4.96 -20.10 15.05
N LEU A 69 4.07 -19.84 16.00
CA LEU A 69 2.64 -19.66 15.78
C LEU A 69 2.36 -18.59 14.72
N ALA A 70 2.92 -17.39 14.88
CA ALA A 70 2.70 -16.30 13.92
C ALA A 70 3.30 -16.60 12.53
N SER A 71 4.43 -17.30 12.46
CA SER A 71 5.03 -17.74 11.20
C SER A 71 4.16 -18.79 10.49
N GLN A 72 3.60 -19.74 11.25
CA GLN A 72 2.67 -20.75 10.75
C GLN A 72 1.36 -20.11 10.28
N GLN A 73 0.86 -19.10 10.99
CA GLN A 73 -0.31 -18.31 10.56
C GLN A 73 -0.05 -17.64 9.20
N LYS A 74 1.09 -16.96 9.03
CA LYS A 74 1.46 -16.33 7.75
C LYS A 74 1.51 -17.35 6.61
N SER A 75 2.15 -18.49 6.84
CA SER A 75 2.27 -19.57 5.84
C SER A 75 0.90 -20.14 5.45
N THR A 76 0.01 -20.34 6.44
CA THR A 76 -1.36 -20.81 6.23
C THR A 76 -2.18 -19.79 5.41
N ILE A 77 -2.05 -18.49 5.72
CA ILE A 77 -2.70 -17.42 4.96
C ILE A 77 -2.17 -17.39 3.52
N GLN A 78 -0.87 -17.63 3.32
CA GLN A 78 -0.27 -17.69 1.99
C GLN A 78 -0.83 -18.84 1.14
N LEU A 79 -1.00 -20.04 1.74
CA LEU A 79 -1.70 -21.16 1.09
C LEU A 79 -3.13 -20.77 0.70
N GLU A 80 -3.85 -20.09 1.59
CA GLU A 80 -5.22 -19.62 1.31
C GLU A 80 -5.25 -18.63 0.13
N ARG A 81 -4.30 -17.70 0.06
CA ARG A 81 -4.16 -16.76 -1.07
C ARG A 81 -3.95 -17.51 -2.38
N ASN A 82 -3.06 -18.50 -2.38
CA ASN A 82 -2.79 -19.34 -3.56
C ASN A 82 -4.05 -20.09 -4.02
N ILE A 83 -4.87 -20.60 -3.08
CA ILE A 83 -6.16 -21.23 -3.38
C ILE A 83 -7.11 -20.23 -4.05
N VAL A 84 -7.23 -19.01 -3.51
CA VAL A 84 -8.10 -17.95 -4.08
C VAL A 84 -7.68 -17.60 -5.51
N ILE A 85 -6.38 -17.47 -5.75
CA ILE A 85 -5.82 -17.17 -7.07
C ILE A 85 -6.13 -18.30 -8.06
N LEU A 86 -5.87 -19.56 -7.70
CA LEU A 86 -6.17 -20.70 -8.56
C LEU A 86 -7.67 -20.83 -8.85
N LYS A 87 -8.54 -20.55 -7.88
CA LYS A 87 -10.00 -20.53 -8.09
C LYS A 87 -10.41 -19.44 -9.07
N ARG A 88 -9.81 -18.24 -8.98
CA ARG A 88 -10.04 -17.14 -9.92
C ARG A 88 -9.58 -17.52 -11.34
N GLU A 89 -8.37 -18.06 -11.48
CA GLU A 89 -7.82 -18.49 -12.77
C GLU A 89 -8.66 -19.60 -13.41
N ALA A 90 -9.23 -20.49 -12.60
CA ALA A 90 -10.15 -21.54 -13.06
C ALA A 90 -11.57 -21.03 -13.37
N GLY A 91 -11.86 -19.73 -13.22
CA GLY A 91 -13.19 -19.15 -13.39
C GLY A 91 -14.22 -19.59 -12.34
N ILE A 92 -13.77 -20.22 -11.25
CA ILE A 92 -14.63 -20.68 -10.14
C ILE A 92 -15.04 -19.51 -9.26
N LEU A 93 -14.15 -18.52 -9.11
CA LEU A 93 -14.35 -17.35 -8.27
C LEU A 93 -14.40 -16.08 -9.14
N GLN A 94 -15.43 -15.26 -8.95
CA GLN A 94 -15.58 -14.01 -9.71
C GLN A 94 -14.41 -13.05 -9.43
N PRO A 95 -13.97 -12.24 -10.41
CA PRO A 95 -12.81 -11.36 -10.23
C PRO A 95 -12.92 -10.40 -9.04
N GLU A 96 -14.07 -9.75 -8.85
CA GLU A 96 -14.28 -8.82 -7.72
C GLU A 96 -14.34 -9.54 -6.37
N GLU A 97 -14.96 -10.73 -6.31
CA GLU A 97 -14.98 -11.56 -5.10
C GLU A 97 -13.56 -12.04 -4.73
N ALA A 98 -12.79 -12.50 -5.71
CA ALA A 98 -11.39 -12.89 -5.52
C ALA A 98 -10.54 -11.73 -4.99
N LYS A 99 -10.74 -10.53 -5.54
CA LYS A 99 -10.06 -9.31 -5.11
C LYS A 99 -10.41 -8.93 -3.67
N GLN A 100 -11.70 -8.94 -3.30
CA GLN A 100 -12.12 -8.70 -1.92
C GLN A 100 -11.51 -9.73 -0.96
N ARG A 101 -11.55 -11.02 -1.33
CA ARG A 101 -10.97 -12.07 -0.49
C ARG A 101 -9.46 -11.93 -0.33
N LEU A 102 -8.73 -11.59 -1.39
CA LEU A 102 -7.29 -11.32 -1.32
C LEU A 102 -6.99 -10.11 -0.40
N GLN A 103 -7.83 -9.08 -0.40
CA GLN A 103 -7.67 -7.94 0.51
C GLN A 103 -7.85 -8.35 1.98
N GLU A 104 -8.88 -9.12 2.30
CA GLU A 104 -9.08 -9.68 3.65
C GLU A 104 -7.88 -10.52 4.10
N LEU A 105 -7.36 -11.36 3.19
CA LEU A 105 -6.17 -12.16 3.45
C LEU A 105 -4.92 -11.31 3.65
N SER A 106 -4.72 -10.24 2.88
CA SER A 106 -3.64 -9.28 3.11
C SER A 106 -3.74 -8.65 4.51
N GLN A 107 -4.94 -8.25 4.95
CA GLN A 107 -5.13 -7.71 6.31
C GLN A 107 -4.79 -8.74 7.40
N ARG A 108 -5.22 -9.99 7.24
CA ARG A 108 -4.87 -11.08 8.16
C ARG A 108 -3.35 -11.33 8.17
N PHE A 109 -2.72 -11.32 7.00
CA PHE A 109 -1.28 -11.50 6.86
C PHE A 109 -0.51 -10.40 7.58
N PHE A 110 -0.95 -9.13 7.46
CA PHE A 110 -0.34 -8.01 8.17
C PHE A 110 -0.47 -8.13 9.69
N ARG A 111 -1.62 -8.58 10.20
CA ARG A 111 -1.83 -8.83 11.64
C ARG A 111 -0.94 -9.95 12.16
N ALA A 112 -0.83 -11.06 11.43
CA ALA A 112 0.11 -12.13 11.79
C ALA A 112 1.57 -11.62 11.79
N GLY A 113 1.91 -10.70 10.88
CA GLY A 113 3.19 -10.00 10.90
C GLY A 113 3.39 -9.08 12.12
N ASP A 114 2.34 -8.39 12.59
CA ASP A 114 2.40 -7.60 13.83
C ASP A 114 2.72 -8.51 15.04
N GLU A 115 2.05 -9.65 15.14
CA GLU A 115 2.28 -10.61 16.23
C GLU A 115 3.67 -11.26 16.13
N LEU A 116 4.11 -11.67 14.94
CA LEU A 116 5.44 -12.22 14.70
C LEU A 116 6.51 -11.26 15.23
N TRP A 117 6.41 -9.98 14.86
CA TRP A 117 7.35 -8.98 15.33
C TRP A 117 7.26 -8.76 16.84
N ARG A 118 6.05 -8.71 17.41
CA ARG A 118 5.83 -8.58 18.86
C ARG A 118 6.58 -9.66 19.62
N TYR A 119 6.48 -10.91 19.17
CA TYR A 119 7.18 -12.04 19.80
C TYR A 119 8.68 -12.05 19.53
N GLN A 120 9.15 -11.66 18.34
CA GLN A 120 10.58 -11.45 18.08
C GLN A 120 11.19 -10.43 19.05
N LYS A 121 10.48 -9.33 19.31
CA LYS A 121 10.89 -8.33 20.29
C LYS A 121 10.89 -8.89 21.72
N LYS A 122 9.85 -9.65 22.09
CA LYS A 122 9.78 -10.33 23.39
C LYS A 122 10.97 -11.27 23.58
N ARG A 123 11.27 -12.11 22.59
CA ARG A 123 12.42 -13.03 22.59
C ARG A 123 13.74 -12.28 22.79
N ARG A 124 13.97 -11.19 22.05
CA ARG A 124 15.19 -10.36 22.17
C ARG A 124 15.37 -9.74 23.56
N ARG A 125 14.30 -9.49 24.32
CA ARG A 125 14.38 -8.97 25.71
C ARG A 125 14.89 -10.02 26.70
N PHE A 126 14.58 -11.30 26.45
CA PHE A 126 14.92 -12.38 27.35
C PHE A 126 16.17 -13.17 26.91
N ASP A 127 16.60 -13.06 25.66
CA ASP A 127 17.82 -13.71 25.14
C ASP A 127 19.08 -13.20 25.90
N PRO A 128 19.88 -14.09 26.52
CA PRO A 128 21.11 -13.72 27.25
C PRO A 128 22.29 -13.37 26.34
N ARG A 129 22.22 -13.65 25.04
CA ARG A 129 23.25 -13.18 24.11
C ARG A 129 23.27 -11.65 24.17
N PRO A 130 24.45 -11.00 24.04
CA PRO A 130 24.49 -9.58 23.81
C PRO A 130 23.76 -9.35 22.49
N ALA A 131 22.47 -9.04 22.60
CA ALA A 131 21.76 -8.37 21.53
C ALA A 131 22.68 -7.23 21.14
N ARG A 132 22.84 -6.98 19.84
CA ARG A 132 23.20 -5.62 19.43
C ARG A 132 22.11 -4.75 20.02
N LEU A 133 22.33 -4.28 21.23
CA LEU A 133 21.64 -3.16 21.83
C LEU A 133 22.07 -2.07 20.88
N LEU A 134 21.21 -1.83 19.89
CA LEU A 134 21.38 -0.76 18.94
C LEU A 134 21.82 0.45 19.77
N ASP A 135 23.08 0.85 19.58
CA ASP A 135 23.69 1.87 20.42
C ASP A 135 22.85 3.13 20.23
N PRO A 136 22.16 3.62 21.27
CA PRO A 136 21.33 4.81 21.17
C PRO A 136 22.13 6.04 20.72
N ARG A 137 23.47 5.96 20.72
CA ARG A 137 24.35 7.07 20.39
C ARG A 137 24.95 7.01 18.99
N ASP A 138 24.90 5.88 18.29
CA ASP A 138 25.62 5.71 17.02
C ASP A 138 24.78 5.24 15.80
N ASP A 139 23.55 4.74 15.96
CA ASP A 139 22.70 4.36 14.81
C ASP A 139 21.23 4.73 15.02
N GLY A 140 20.76 5.78 14.31
CA GLY A 140 19.36 6.27 14.33
C GLY A 140 18.28 5.25 13.93
N LEU A 141 18.67 4.04 13.51
CA LEU A 141 17.76 2.94 13.18
C LEU A 141 16.96 2.46 14.40
N ALA A 142 17.55 2.48 15.60
CA ALA A 142 16.90 2.03 16.84
C ALA A 142 15.73 2.92 17.23
N GLU A 143 16.00 4.23 17.29
CA GLU A 143 14.96 5.25 17.53
C GLU A 143 13.91 5.15 16.44
N CYS A 144 14.33 4.89 15.20
CA CYS A 144 13.42 4.77 14.09
C CYS A 144 12.47 3.58 14.14
N LEU A 145 12.97 2.42 14.55
CA LEU A 145 12.14 1.28 14.88
C LEU A 145 11.30 1.56 16.12
N PHE A 146 11.81 2.29 17.12
CA PHE A 146 11.06 2.61 18.33
C PHE A 146 9.86 3.54 18.06
N VAL A 147 10.03 4.56 17.20
CA VAL A 147 8.93 5.40 16.71
C VAL A 147 7.89 4.54 16.00
N LEU A 148 8.31 3.53 15.22
CA LEU A 148 7.40 2.54 14.58
C LEU A 148 6.49 1.76 15.55
N TYR A 149 6.85 1.72 16.83
CA TYR A 149 6.12 1.02 17.89
C TYR A 149 5.35 1.94 18.82
N LYS A 150 5.56 3.26 18.75
CA LYS A 150 4.72 4.20 19.47
C LYS A 150 3.40 4.28 18.71
N ARG A 151 2.56 3.23 18.82
CA ARG A 151 1.15 3.31 18.46
C ARG A 151 0.66 4.61 19.09
N PRO A 152 0.11 5.56 18.31
CA PRO A 152 -0.61 6.65 18.91
C PRO A 152 -1.88 6.02 19.51
N GLU A 153 -1.76 5.55 20.75
CA GLU A 153 -2.89 5.25 21.62
C GLU A 153 -3.77 6.50 21.61
N GLY A 154 -4.87 6.44 20.85
CA GLY A 154 -5.80 7.55 20.66
C GLY A 154 -6.13 7.95 19.22
N GLN A 155 -5.37 7.54 18.19
CA GLN A 155 -5.69 7.96 16.81
C GLN A 155 -6.81 7.14 16.16
N ASN A 156 -7.02 5.88 16.56
CA ASN A 156 -8.14 5.06 16.09
C ASN A 156 -9.46 5.35 16.84
N GLN A 157 -9.42 5.89 18.06
CA GLN A 157 -10.64 6.24 18.80
C GLN A 157 -11.25 7.58 18.33
N ARG A 158 -10.45 8.54 17.85
CA ARG A 158 -10.98 9.84 17.41
C ARG A 158 -11.77 9.82 16.09
N ARG A 159 -11.73 8.73 15.32
CA ARG A 159 -12.48 8.64 14.05
C ARG A 159 -13.80 7.87 14.13
N ARG A 160 -14.07 7.15 15.22
CA ARG A 160 -15.34 6.41 15.40
C ARG A 160 -16.36 7.11 16.31
N ALA A 161 -16.02 8.26 16.90
CA ALA A 161 -16.94 9.04 17.75
C ALA A 161 -17.81 10.07 16.98
N HIS A 162 -17.72 10.16 15.65
CA HIS A 162 -18.58 11.05 14.84
C HIS A 162 -19.56 10.28 13.97
N SER A 163 -20.38 9.45 14.62
CA SER A 163 -21.63 8.97 14.05
C SER A 163 -22.78 9.48 14.92
N LYS A 164 -23.51 10.46 14.38
CA LYS A 164 -24.93 10.74 14.64
C LYS A 164 -25.31 11.46 15.95
N SER A 165 -24.70 12.61 16.25
CA SER A 165 -25.39 13.61 17.08
C SER A 165 -25.29 15.02 16.48
N ARG A 166 -26.42 15.44 15.92
CA ARG A 166 -26.91 16.82 15.72
C ARG A 166 -25.97 17.85 15.08
N GLY A 167 -26.21 18.11 13.78
CA GLY A 167 -26.48 19.45 13.27
C GLY A 167 -25.35 20.49 13.21
N TYR A 168 -24.12 20.16 13.58
CA TYR A 168 -22.99 21.08 13.39
C TYR A 168 -22.33 20.83 12.03
N ILE A 169 -22.31 21.85 11.18
CA ILE A 169 -21.55 21.89 9.93
C ILE A 169 -20.08 21.76 10.32
N ASP A 170 -19.55 20.54 10.22
CA ASP A 170 -18.17 20.24 10.53
C ASP A 170 -17.30 20.84 9.41
N HIS A 171 -16.80 22.06 9.62
CA HIS A 171 -15.92 22.70 8.65
C HIS A 171 -14.67 21.82 8.48
N PRO A 172 -14.41 21.24 7.30
CA PRO A 172 -13.25 20.38 7.10
C PRO A 172 -12.01 21.17 7.44
N ARG A 173 -11.19 20.67 8.38
CA ARG A 173 -9.91 21.31 8.70
C ARG A 173 -9.15 21.61 7.40
N PRO A 174 -8.64 22.84 7.21
CA PRO A 174 -7.96 23.20 5.97
C PRO A 174 -6.77 22.27 5.73
N ASN A 175 -6.79 21.60 4.58
CA ASN A 175 -5.74 20.68 4.15
C ASN A 175 -4.51 21.50 3.72
N THR A 176 -3.72 21.95 4.71
CA THR A 176 -2.50 22.77 4.52
C THR A 176 -1.53 22.14 3.52
N TRP A 177 -1.48 20.81 3.46
CA TRP A 177 -0.67 20.07 2.49
C TRP A 177 -1.11 20.31 1.04
N ARG A 178 -2.41 20.23 0.74
CA ARG A 178 -2.92 20.52 -0.61
C ARG A 178 -2.63 21.96 -1.00
N ALA A 179 -2.84 22.91 -0.09
CA ALA A 179 -2.54 24.33 -0.34
C ALA A 179 -1.04 24.52 -0.67
N GLY A 180 -0.15 23.89 0.09
CA GLY A 180 1.29 23.88 -0.18
C GLY A 180 1.65 23.28 -1.54
N ALA A 181 0.99 22.19 -1.94
CA ALA A 181 1.14 21.60 -3.28
C ALA A 181 0.66 22.54 -4.39
N VAL A 182 -0.48 23.23 -4.19
CA VAL A 182 -1.03 24.16 -5.18
C VAL A 182 -0.07 25.32 -5.40
N ALA A 183 0.44 25.91 -4.31
CA ALA A 183 1.43 26.96 -4.35
C ALA A 183 2.73 26.50 -5.02
N TYR A 184 3.23 25.30 -4.68
CA TYR A 184 4.46 24.76 -5.24
C TYR A 184 4.41 24.57 -6.76
N TYR A 185 3.28 24.11 -7.31
CA TYR A 185 3.14 23.89 -8.76
C TYR A 185 2.52 25.08 -9.51
N HIS A 186 2.24 26.20 -8.83
CA HIS A 186 1.48 27.33 -9.38
C HIS A 186 0.14 26.88 -9.99
N ALA A 187 -0.53 25.92 -9.36
CA ALA A 187 -1.66 25.18 -9.92
C ALA A 187 -3.03 25.83 -9.66
N LYS A 188 -3.08 27.11 -9.29
CA LYS A 188 -4.31 27.84 -8.98
C LYS A 188 -4.74 28.68 -10.19
N GLY A 189 -5.97 28.50 -10.67
CA GLY A 189 -6.43 29.10 -11.92
C GLY A 189 -6.39 30.63 -11.95
N ILE A 190 -6.76 31.28 -10.84
CA ILE A 190 -6.79 32.75 -10.76
C ILE A 190 -5.44 33.40 -11.05
N ASP A 191 -4.33 32.71 -10.76
CA ASP A 191 -2.97 33.21 -11.00
C ASP A 191 -2.60 33.20 -12.50
N HIS A 192 -3.44 32.57 -13.34
CA HIS A 192 -3.25 32.38 -14.78
C HIS A 192 -4.43 32.90 -15.61
N GLY A 193 -5.31 33.73 -15.02
CA GLY A 193 -6.49 34.27 -15.71
C GLY A 193 -7.64 33.28 -15.91
N GLU A 194 -7.59 32.14 -15.22
CA GLU A 194 -8.65 31.13 -15.23
C GLU A 194 -9.62 31.34 -14.06
N GLY A 195 -10.74 30.60 -14.07
CA GLY A 195 -11.73 30.69 -13.00
C GLY A 195 -11.15 30.50 -11.59
N LYS A 196 -11.70 31.20 -10.59
CA LYS A 196 -11.26 31.14 -9.18
C LYS A 196 -11.25 29.72 -8.60
N ASP A 197 -12.13 28.86 -9.12
CA ASP A 197 -12.30 27.47 -8.71
C ASP A 197 -11.57 26.50 -9.65
N ALA A 198 -10.70 26.96 -10.55
CA ALA A 198 -9.95 26.12 -11.45
C ALA A 198 -8.60 25.67 -10.83
N VAL A 199 -8.23 24.41 -11.06
CA VAL A 199 -6.96 23.81 -10.65
C VAL A 199 -6.35 23.06 -11.83
N TRP A 200 -5.03 23.18 -11.98
CA TRP A 200 -4.29 22.51 -13.06
C TRP A 200 -4.24 21.00 -12.86
N CYS A 201 -4.51 20.23 -13.92
CA CYS A 201 -4.31 18.78 -13.95
C CYS A 201 -3.03 18.46 -14.73
N HIS A 202 -2.01 17.90 -14.06
CA HIS A 202 -0.73 17.58 -14.72
C HIS A 202 -0.85 16.54 -15.82
N VAL A 203 -1.81 15.62 -15.71
CA VAL A 203 -2.00 14.53 -16.67
C VAL A 203 -2.73 15.00 -17.93
N SER A 204 -3.84 15.72 -17.77
CA SER A 204 -4.57 16.23 -18.94
C SER A 204 -3.85 17.42 -19.58
N GLY A 205 -3.11 18.18 -18.76
CA GLY A 205 -2.48 19.43 -19.16
C GLY A 205 -3.52 20.52 -19.44
N ALA A 206 -4.52 20.62 -18.58
CA ALA A 206 -5.63 21.55 -18.70
C ALA A 206 -6.15 21.97 -17.31
N TRP A 207 -6.83 23.11 -17.26
CA TRP A 207 -7.55 23.60 -16.10
C TRP A 207 -8.90 22.90 -15.95
N HIS A 208 -9.26 22.56 -14.73
CA HIS A 208 -10.53 21.91 -14.40
C HIS A 208 -11.06 22.45 -13.08
N SER A 209 -12.36 22.27 -12.84
CA SER A 209 -12.95 22.60 -11.53
C SER A 209 -12.21 21.89 -10.38
N THR A 210 -12.06 22.59 -9.27
CA THR A 210 -11.43 22.12 -8.02
C THR A 210 -12.09 20.84 -7.50
N THR A 211 -13.38 20.66 -7.75
CA THR A 211 -14.13 19.45 -7.35
C THR A 211 -13.68 18.22 -8.15
N CYS A 212 -13.33 18.40 -9.42
CA CYS A 212 -12.89 17.34 -10.33
C CYS A 212 -11.41 16.97 -10.18
N VAL A 213 -10.56 17.90 -9.73
CA VAL A 213 -9.11 17.69 -9.59
C VAL A 213 -8.73 17.35 -8.16
N LYS A 214 -8.22 16.14 -7.99
CA LYS A 214 -7.75 15.65 -6.70
C LYS A 214 -6.23 15.79 -6.61
N THR A 215 -5.75 16.01 -5.39
CA THR A 215 -4.31 16.00 -5.10
C THR A 215 -3.96 14.59 -4.65
N VAL A 216 -3.06 13.96 -5.38
CA VAL A 216 -2.59 12.60 -5.14
C VAL A 216 -1.23 12.65 -4.49
N ARG A 217 -1.07 11.87 -3.42
CA ARG A 217 0.23 11.61 -2.80
C ARG A 217 0.92 10.49 -3.59
N ILE A 218 2.17 10.71 -3.98
CA ILE A 218 2.93 9.70 -4.72
C ILE A 218 3.35 8.57 -3.75
N VAL A 219 4.04 8.94 -2.67
CA VAL A 219 4.28 8.08 -1.51
C VAL A 219 3.17 8.36 -0.50
N PRO A 220 2.44 7.35 -0.03
CA PRO A 220 1.42 7.57 1.00
C PRO A 220 2.07 8.09 2.29
N PRO A 221 1.28 8.68 3.21
CA PRO A 221 1.76 8.94 4.56
C PRO A 221 2.21 7.61 5.16
N LEU A 222 3.51 7.47 5.38
CA LEU A 222 4.08 6.30 6.03
C LEU A 222 3.85 6.45 7.54
N PRO A 223 3.42 5.39 8.25
CA PRO A 223 3.42 5.42 9.70
C PRO A 223 4.84 5.76 10.16
N ASP A 224 4.97 6.72 11.07
CA ASP A 224 6.24 7.12 11.67
C ASP A 224 7.23 7.76 10.67
N ALA A 225 6.71 8.80 9.99
CA ALA A 225 7.22 9.50 8.82
C ALA A 225 8.69 10.01 8.85
N GLY A 226 9.37 9.99 10.00
CA GLY A 226 10.82 10.24 10.04
C GLY A 226 11.64 9.04 9.56
N CYS A 227 11.17 7.83 9.85
CA CYS A 227 12.07 6.70 10.01
C CYS A 227 11.96 5.65 8.92
N ILE A 228 10.75 5.29 8.51
CA ILE A 228 10.56 4.50 7.29
C ILE A 228 11.10 5.29 6.09
N GLY A 229 10.97 6.63 6.09
CA GLY A 229 11.52 7.48 5.04
C GLY A 229 13.03 7.30 4.87
N GLU A 230 13.80 7.29 5.96
CA GLU A 230 15.25 7.06 5.96
C GLU A 230 15.64 5.61 5.65
N MET A 231 14.84 4.64 6.11
CA MET A 231 15.01 3.23 5.75
C MET A 231 14.80 3.02 4.24
N LEU A 232 13.79 3.65 3.63
CA LEU A 232 13.54 3.55 2.20
C LEU A 232 14.58 4.34 1.39
N PHE A 233 14.76 5.61 1.72
CA PHE A 233 15.41 6.59 0.86
C PHE A 233 16.81 7.00 1.31
N GLY A 234 17.30 6.43 2.41
CA GLY A 234 18.62 6.66 2.98
C GLY A 234 18.79 8.04 3.62
N PRO A 235 20.03 8.49 3.86
CA PRO A 235 20.31 9.79 4.48
C PRO A 235 19.78 10.98 3.66
N ARG A 236 19.45 10.75 2.38
CA ARG A 236 18.87 11.74 1.47
C ARG A 236 17.34 11.74 1.53
N ALA A 237 16.73 11.04 2.49
CA ALA A 237 15.30 10.98 2.65
C ALA A 237 14.72 12.38 2.72
N GLN A 238 13.71 12.61 1.90
CA GLN A 238 12.96 13.84 1.92
C GLN A 238 11.65 13.56 2.63
N SER A 239 11.17 14.53 3.41
CA SER A 239 9.85 14.44 4.04
C SER A 239 8.79 14.09 2.99
N THR A 240 7.96 13.09 3.28
CA THR A 240 6.80 12.71 2.45
C THR A 240 5.69 13.77 2.52
N GLU A 241 5.76 14.72 3.45
CA GLU A 241 4.83 15.85 3.55
C GLU A 241 5.20 17.02 2.62
N ARG A 242 6.35 16.96 1.94
CA ARG A 242 6.75 18.03 1.03
C ARG A 242 5.82 18.09 -0.21
N PRO A 243 5.62 19.27 -0.81
CA PRO A 243 4.83 19.44 -2.03
C PRO A 243 5.26 18.58 -3.23
N GLY A 244 6.57 18.29 -3.35
CA GLY A 244 7.09 17.42 -4.42
C GLY A 244 6.65 15.95 -4.32
N ASN A 245 5.96 15.55 -3.25
CA ASN A 245 5.25 14.27 -3.12
C ASN A 245 3.80 14.33 -3.63
N ALA A 246 3.43 15.39 -4.35
CA ALA A 246 2.07 15.62 -4.83
C ALA A 246 1.99 15.63 -6.36
N LEU A 247 0.85 15.21 -6.88
CA LEU A 247 0.40 15.46 -8.26
C LEU A 247 -1.08 15.83 -8.27
N PHE A 248 -1.48 16.76 -9.12
CA PHE A 248 -2.87 17.05 -9.43
C PHE A 248 -3.34 16.25 -10.65
N MET A 249 -4.42 15.50 -10.48
CA MET A 249 -5.06 14.75 -11.57
C MET A 249 -6.57 14.65 -11.35
N ARG A 250 -7.33 14.38 -12.41
CA ARG A 250 -8.78 14.18 -12.31
C ARG A 250 -9.11 12.95 -11.45
N GLY A 251 -10.30 12.92 -10.86
CA GLY A 251 -10.77 11.86 -9.97
C GLY A 251 -10.50 10.43 -10.46
N TYR A 252 -10.96 10.08 -11.65
CA TYR A 252 -10.76 8.73 -12.21
C TYR A 252 -9.29 8.40 -12.52
N LEU A 253 -8.48 9.36 -12.98
CA LEU A 253 -7.03 9.14 -13.18
C LEU A 253 -6.32 8.87 -11.87
N LYS A 254 -6.74 9.58 -10.82
CA LYS A 254 -6.30 9.33 -9.45
C LYS A 254 -6.66 7.90 -9.03
N ASP A 255 -7.82 7.38 -9.43
CA ASP A 255 -8.23 6.03 -9.08
C ASP A 255 -7.36 4.98 -9.79
N TRP A 256 -7.10 5.15 -11.08
CA TRP A 256 -6.14 4.32 -11.82
C TRP A 256 -4.74 4.37 -11.22
N PHE A 257 -4.27 5.55 -10.81
CA PHE A 257 -2.95 5.71 -10.20
C PHE A 257 -2.84 4.95 -8.89
N ASP A 258 -3.86 5.01 -8.05
CA ASP A 258 -3.82 4.36 -6.74
C ASP A 258 -4.09 2.86 -6.76
N ASN A 259 -4.81 2.39 -7.78
CA ASN A 259 -5.02 0.98 -8.05
C ASN A 259 -3.85 0.33 -8.82
N ASP A 260 -2.76 1.08 -9.04
CA ASP A 260 -1.58 0.60 -9.78
C ASP A 260 -1.91 0.19 -11.23
N ASP A 261 -2.95 0.79 -11.81
CA ASP A 261 -3.33 0.64 -13.22
C ASP A 261 -2.47 1.52 -14.14
N ILE A 262 -1.95 2.62 -13.59
CA ILE A 262 -0.97 3.48 -14.24
C ILE A 262 0.21 3.77 -13.32
N VAL A 263 1.39 3.93 -13.92
CA VAL A 263 2.59 4.46 -13.28
C VAL A 263 3.07 5.70 -14.01
N ILE A 264 3.91 6.48 -13.34
CA ILE A 264 4.54 7.65 -13.92
C ILE A 264 6.04 7.38 -13.99
N ILE A 265 6.57 7.44 -15.20
CA ILE A 265 7.94 7.07 -15.53
C ILE A 265 8.63 8.20 -16.29
N PRO A 266 9.97 8.25 -16.33
CA PRO A 266 10.68 9.22 -17.15
C PRO A 266 10.31 9.10 -18.63
N VAL A 267 10.27 10.24 -19.33
CA VAL A 267 10.17 10.24 -20.81
C VAL A 267 11.46 9.67 -21.40
N ASN A 268 12.60 10.11 -20.88
CA ASN A 268 13.92 9.64 -21.30
C ASN A 268 14.73 9.21 -20.06
N ALA A 269 15.16 7.94 -20.05
CA ALA A 269 15.99 7.40 -18.97
C ALA A 269 17.38 8.08 -18.89
N THR A 270 17.89 8.64 -19.99
CA THR A 270 19.20 9.32 -20.00
C THR A 270 19.14 10.76 -19.52
N GLU A 271 17.95 11.31 -19.29
CA GLU A 271 17.76 12.70 -18.87
C GLU A 271 18.32 12.96 -17.45
N ARG A 272 19.10 14.05 -17.28
CA ARG A 272 19.74 14.46 -16.02
C ARG A 272 19.72 15.99 -15.89
N PRO A 273 19.05 16.57 -14.88
CA PRO A 273 18.04 15.94 -14.01
C PRO A 273 16.78 15.53 -14.80
N ILE A 274 15.99 14.58 -14.28
CA ILE A 274 14.73 14.18 -14.92
C ILE A 274 13.71 15.31 -14.74
N THR A 275 13.31 15.93 -15.84
CA THR A 275 12.29 16.98 -15.87
C THR A 275 11.03 16.53 -16.58
N ARG A 276 11.09 15.54 -17.47
CA ARG A 276 9.93 15.07 -18.22
C ARG A 276 9.45 13.70 -17.77
N TRP A 277 8.14 13.61 -17.55
CA TRP A 277 7.46 12.44 -17.01
C TRP A 277 6.31 12.06 -17.91
N ARG A 278 6.08 10.77 -18.11
CA ARG A 278 4.96 10.25 -18.88
C ARG A 278 4.24 9.14 -18.14
N ILE A 279 3.01 8.88 -18.55
CA ILE A 279 2.21 7.76 -18.04
C ILE A 279 2.68 6.47 -18.70
N GLY A 280 2.80 5.40 -17.90
CA GLY A 280 2.86 4.03 -18.37
C GLY A 280 1.62 3.27 -17.88
N VAL A 281 0.82 2.75 -18.81
CA VAL A 281 -0.34 1.92 -18.48
C VAL A 281 0.11 0.50 -18.12
N ILE A 282 -0.32 0.01 -16.96
CA ILE A 282 -0.05 -1.33 -16.45
C ILE A 282 -1.16 -2.29 -16.86
N THR A 283 -2.42 -1.95 -16.62
CA THR A 283 -3.56 -2.85 -16.88
C THR A 283 -4.15 -2.66 -18.26
N ASN A 284 -4.51 -3.77 -18.91
CA ASN A 284 -5.29 -3.71 -20.14
C ASN A 284 -6.76 -3.35 -19.87
N ASP A 285 -7.26 -3.58 -18.65
CA ASP A 285 -8.64 -3.34 -18.25
C ASP A 285 -9.04 -1.87 -18.49
N ILE A 286 -8.16 -0.93 -18.12
CA ILE A 286 -8.42 0.50 -18.30
C ILE A 286 -8.29 0.97 -19.75
N ARG A 287 -7.75 0.17 -20.68
CA ARG A 287 -7.50 0.62 -22.06
C ARG A 287 -8.79 0.93 -22.82
N ARG A 288 -9.86 0.21 -22.49
CA ARG A 288 -11.20 0.36 -23.07
C ARG A 288 -12.13 1.22 -22.23
N GLU A 289 -11.71 1.62 -21.03
CA GLU A 289 -12.49 2.52 -20.19
C GLU A 289 -12.48 3.94 -20.77
N LEU A 290 -13.62 4.62 -20.65
CA LEU A 290 -13.77 6.00 -21.10
C LEU A 290 -12.89 6.92 -20.24
N CYS A 291 -12.04 7.70 -20.91
CA CYS A 291 -11.13 8.66 -20.34
C CYS A 291 -11.40 10.05 -20.92
N TRP A 292 -12.20 10.86 -20.26
CA TRP A 292 -12.45 12.25 -20.69
C TRP A 292 -11.23 13.20 -20.61
N SER A 293 -10.03 12.68 -20.34
CA SER A 293 -8.74 13.41 -20.39
C SER A 293 -7.91 13.04 -21.62
N ALA A 294 -8.37 12.06 -22.38
CA ALA A 294 -7.80 11.63 -23.64
C ALA A 294 -8.47 12.37 -24.81
N PRO A 295 -7.73 12.68 -25.89
CA PRO A 295 -8.31 13.25 -27.10
C PRO A 295 -9.39 12.35 -27.74
N GLU A 296 -9.16 11.03 -27.77
CA GLU A 296 -10.10 10.05 -28.35
C GLU A 296 -10.99 9.39 -27.28
N GLY A 297 -10.85 9.83 -26.02
CA GLY A 297 -11.75 9.44 -24.95
C GLY A 297 -11.49 8.05 -24.36
N LEU A 298 -10.36 7.38 -24.61
CA LEU A 298 -10.06 6.04 -24.09
C LEU A 298 -8.82 6.01 -23.19
N GLY A 299 -8.78 5.09 -22.24
CA GLY A 299 -7.63 4.93 -21.35
C GLY A 299 -6.34 4.47 -22.07
N GLN A 300 -6.43 3.92 -23.28
CA GLN A 300 -5.23 3.63 -24.07
C GLN A 300 -4.50 4.90 -24.52
N ASP A 301 -5.22 6.01 -24.74
CA ASP A 301 -4.66 7.23 -25.32
C ASP A 301 -3.83 8.04 -24.30
N ILE A 302 -4.00 7.72 -23.01
CA ILE A 302 -3.15 8.30 -21.97
C ILE A 302 -1.81 7.57 -21.85
N ASN A 303 -1.66 6.38 -22.41
CA ASN A 303 -0.40 5.65 -22.35
C ASN A 303 0.70 6.40 -23.12
N GLY A 304 1.82 6.67 -22.45
CA GLY A 304 2.91 7.45 -23.01
C GLY A 304 2.68 8.97 -22.99
N LYS A 305 1.50 9.46 -22.59
CA LYS A 305 1.21 10.89 -22.51
C LYS A 305 2.12 11.57 -21.50
N GLU A 306 2.80 12.63 -21.94
CA GLU A 306 3.67 13.45 -21.10
C GLU A 306 2.84 14.33 -20.14
N LEU A 307 3.28 14.40 -18.90
CA LEU A 307 2.71 15.29 -17.89
C LEU A 307 3.11 16.73 -18.19
N LYS A 308 2.16 17.66 -18.07
CA LYS A 308 2.40 19.09 -18.26
C LYS A 308 2.49 19.82 -16.92
N PHE A 309 3.55 20.61 -16.74
CA PHE A 309 3.76 21.44 -15.55
C PHE A 309 3.81 22.91 -15.95
N LEU A 310 3.27 23.80 -15.11
CA LEU A 310 3.18 25.24 -15.38
C LEU A 310 4.48 26.02 -15.09
N GLY A 311 5.54 25.35 -14.65
CA GLY A 311 6.83 25.97 -14.35
C GLY A 311 7.95 24.94 -14.30
N GLU A 312 9.02 25.20 -13.55
CA GLU A 312 10.19 24.31 -13.42
C GLU A 312 10.05 23.25 -12.33
N LYS A 313 9.04 23.39 -11.45
CA LYS A 313 8.85 22.47 -10.32
C LYS A 313 8.39 21.09 -10.82
N ARG A 314 8.96 20.04 -10.23
CA ARG A 314 8.72 18.64 -10.62
C ARG A 314 8.50 17.76 -9.39
N PRO A 315 7.77 16.64 -9.55
CA PRO A 315 7.70 15.62 -8.51
C PRO A 315 9.10 15.08 -8.21
N VAL A 316 9.33 14.66 -6.97
CA VAL A 316 10.62 14.11 -6.58
C VAL A 316 10.78 12.72 -7.21
N ALA A 317 11.81 12.54 -8.03
CA ALA A 317 12.04 11.31 -8.78
C ALA A 317 12.04 10.02 -7.91
N ARG A 318 12.58 10.08 -6.68
CA ARG A 318 12.60 8.92 -5.76
C ARG A 318 11.21 8.47 -5.32
N PHE A 319 10.27 9.41 -5.19
CA PHE A 319 8.89 9.11 -4.84
C PHE A 319 8.18 8.40 -5.99
N LEU A 320 8.42 8.86 -7.23
CA LEU A 320 7.90 8.20 -8.42
C LEU A 320 8.52 6.81 -8.63
N TYR A 321 9.83 6.66 -8.37
CA TYR A 321 10.50 5.36 -8.39
C TYR A 321 9.90 4.40 -7.35
N PHE A 322 9.69 4.87 -6.11
CA PHE A 322 9.02 4.09 -5.08
C PHE A 322 7.63 3.62 -5.55
N ARG A 323 6.81 4.54 -6.08
CA ARG A 323 5.47 4.18 -6.57
C ARG A 323 5.54 3.16 -7.70
N PHE A 324 6.48 3.32 -8.63
CA PHE A 324 6.72 2.38 -9.72
C PHE A 324 7.07 0.98 -9.21
N VAL A 325 8.01 0.86 -8.27
CA VAL A 325 8.38 -0.43 -7.66
C VAL A 325 7.18 -1.06 -6.95
N MET A 326 6.46 -0.29 -6.13
CA MET A 326 5.29 -0.79 -5.42
C MET A 326 4.19 -1.29 -6.37
N ALA A 327 3.94 -0.57 -7.46
CA ALA A 327 2.97 -0.98 -8.47
C ALA A 327 3.36 -2.34 -9.09
N LEU A 328 4.63 -2.53 -9.45
CA LEU A 328 5.12 -3.79 -10.02
C LEU A 328 5.06 -4.95 -9.04
N VAL A 329 5.45 -4.72 -7.78
CA VAL A 329 5.34 -5.71 -6.71
C VAL A 329 3.88 -6.12 -6.53
N ARG A 330 2.96 -5.15 -6.46
CA ARG A 330 1.54 -5.40 -6.22
C ARG A 330 0.89 -6.20 -7.34
N ILE A 331 1.09 -5.81 -8.61
CA ILE A 331 0.46 -6.52 -9.73
C ILE A 331 0.92 -7.98 -9.84
N LYS A 332 2.16 -8.26 -9.41
CA LYS A 332 2.68 -9.62 -9.34
C LYS A 332 2.09 -10.38 -8.15
N ASP A 333 2.06 -9.77 -6.97
CA ASP A 333 1.49 -10.35 -5.75
C ASP A 333 0.03 -10.79 -5.95
N VAL A 334 -0.80 -9.92 -6.53
CA VAL A 334 -2.22 -10.25 -6.79
C VAL A 334 -2.45 -11.06 -8.06
N LYS A 335 -1.36 -11.51 -8.72
CA LYS A 335 -1.35 -12.15 -10.05
C LYS A 335 -2.33 -11.51 -11.02
N ARG A 336 -2.21 -10.20 -11.18
CA ARG A 336 -3.07 -9.42 -12.08
C ARG A 336 -2.86 -9.88 -13.52
N ALA A 337 -3.93 -9.99 -14.31
CA ALA A 337 -3.83 -10.45 -15.68
C ALA A 337 -2.80 -9.63 -16.49
N GLY A 338 -1.88 -10.31 -17.18
CA GLY A 338 -0.81 -9.68 -17.96
C GLY A 338 0.37 -9.12 -17.16
N TRP A 339 0.49 -9.41 -15.85
CA TRP A 339 1.59 -8.89 -15.03
C TRP A 339 2.98 -9.28 -15.58
N GLN A 340 3.12 -10.48 -16.16
CA GLN A 340 4.38 -10.95 -16.75
C GLN A 340 4.81 -10.07 -17.92
N ASP A 341 3.87 -9.70 -18.80
CA ASP A 341 4.15 -8.85 -19.96
C ASP A 341 4.55 -7.44 -19.52
N VAL A 342 3.87 -6.90 -18.50
CA VAL A 342 4.21 -5.61 -17.90
C VAL A 342 5.63 -5.64 -17.32
N TRP A 343 5.95 -6.69 -16.58
CA TRP A 343 7.30 -6.89 -16.02
C TRP A 343 8.35 -7.02 -17.12
N ALA A 344 8.15 -7.88 -18.12
CA ALA A 344 9.08 -8.06 -19.23
C ALA A 344 9.30 -6.74 -19.99
N ARG A 345 8.23 -5.99 -20.25
CA ARG A 345 8.28 -4.69 -20.91
C ARG A 345 9.14 -3.70 -20.13
N PHE A 346 8.91 -3.55 -18.82
CA PHE A 346 9.68 -2.59 -18.02
C PHE A 346 11.10 -3.05 -17.70
N TYR A 347 11.35 -4.36 -17.67
CA TYR A 347 12.69 -4.92 -17.60
C TYR A 347 13.51 -4.54 -18.84
N ALA A 348 12.92 -4.65 -20.03
CA ALA A 348 13.56 -4.26 -21.28
C ALA A 348 13.74 -2.74 -21.39
N GLN A 349 12.73 -1.96 -21.01
CA GLN A 349 12.76 -0.50 -21.14
C GLN A 349 13.70 0.20 -20.15
N ARG A 350 13.87 -0.35 -18.94
CA ARG A 350 14.60 0.28 -17.82
C ARG A 350 14.30 1.79 -17.73
N PRO A 351 13.03 2.18 -17.53
CA PRO A 351 12.60 3.56 -17.73
C PRO A 351 13.22 4.53 -16.72
N PHE A 352 13.63 4.02 -15.56
CA PHE A 352 14.43 4.79 -14.62
C PHE A 352 15.91 4.60 -14.92
N PRO A 353 16.68 5.70 -14.93
CA PRO A 353 18.12 5.61 -15.13
C PRO A 353 18.82 4.76 -14.10
N THR A 354 20.03 4.27 -14.42
CA THR A 354 20.85 3.51 -13.48
C THR A 354 20.96 4.26 -12.13
N PRO A 355 20.48 3.67 -11.03
CA PRO A 355 19.80 4.36 -9.96
C PRO A 355 20.47 4.09 -8.63
N GLY A 356 21.74 4.45 -8.52
CA GLY A 356 22.44 4.42 -7.24
C GLY A 356 21.89 5.42 -6.21
N ASN A 357 20.63 5.88 -6.28
CA ASN A 357 20.15 7.04 -5.51
C ASN A 357 18.65 7.11 -5.16
N TYR A 358 17.80 6.17 -5.59
CA TYR A 358 16.35 6.31 -5.34
C TYR A 358 15.88 5.59 -4.08
N MET A 359 16.25 4.32 -3.88
CA MET A 359 15.79 3.50 -2.77
C MET A 359 16.89 2.51 -2.36
N ARG A 360 16.91 2.10 -1.08
CA ARG A 360 17.86 1.09 -0.60
C ARG A 360 17.57 -0.27 -1.20
N LYS A 361 18.64 -0.97 -1.59
CA LYS A 361 18.58 -2.31 -2.18
C LYS A 361 17.87 -3.32 -1.26
N ALA A 362 18.27 -3.37 0.02
CA ALA A 362 17.62 -4.22 1.03
C ALA A 362 16.11 -3.96 1.15
N MET A 363 15.67 -2.70 1.04
CA MET A 363 14.24 -2.36 1.08
C MET A 363 13.51 -2.79 -0.18
N ILE A 364 14.11 -2.66 -1.38
CA ILE A 364 13.48 -3.17 -2.61
C ILE A 364 13.27 -4.69 -2.49
N PHE A 365 14.28 -5.41 -2.01
CA PHE A 365 14.16 -6.86 -1.78
C PHE A 365 13.04 -7.18 -0.79
N ALA A 366 13.08 -6.60 0.40
CA ALA A 366 12.07 -6.86 1.43
C ALA A 366 10.65 -6.52 0.96
N LEU A 367 10.47 -5.44 0.19
CA LEU A 367 9.17 -5.09 -0.40
C LEU A 367 8.72 -6.13 -1.42
N ALA A 368 9.60 -6.59 -2.30
CA ALA A 368 9.26 -7.54 -3.35
C ALA A 368 9.04 -8.96 -2.83
N THR A 369 9.72 -9.36 -1.76
CA THR A 369 9.60 -10.69 -1.15
C THR A 369 8.58 -10.76 -0.02
N HIS A 370 7.94 -9.64 0.36
CA HIS A 370 7.09 -9.56 1.55
C HIS A 370 5.95 -10.61 1.57
N PHE A 371 5.35 -10.88 0.41
CA PHE A 371 4.31 -11.90 0.22
C PHE A 371 4.84 -13.19 -0.43
N GLU A 372 6.16 -13.38 -0.47
CA GLU A 372 6.82 -14.47 -1.22
C GLU A 372 6.43 -14.53 -2.71
N GLY A 373 5.80 -13.45 -3.21
CA GLY A 373 5.21 -13.40 -4.54
C GLY A 373 6.23 -13.22 -5.66
N ALA A 374 7.47 -12.84 -5.34
CA ALA A 374 8.53 -12.65 -6.30
C ALA A 374 9.74 -13.53 -6.03
N ASP A 375 10.16 -14.29 -7.04
CA ASP A 375 11.47 -14.95 -7.06
C ASP A 375 12.58 -13.91 -6.85
N MET A 376 13.34 -14.11 -5.77
CA MET A 376 14.52 -13.33 -5.40
C MET A 376 15.46 -13.12 -6.58
N LYS A 377 15.67 -14.12 -7.44
CA LYS A 377 16.57 -14.00 -8.61
C LYS A 377 16.06 -12.98 -9.62
N VAL A 378 14.74 -12.89 -9.80
CA VAL A 378 14.12 -11.91 -10.70
C VAL A 378 14.28 -10.51 -10.11
N VAL A 379 14.04 -10.35 -8.81
CA VAL A 379 14.24 -9.07 -8.10
C VAL A 379 15.72 -8.69 -8.13
N GLU A 380 16.63 -9.63 -7.89
CA GLU A 380 18.08 -9.43 -7.94
C GLU A 380 18.52 -8.97 -9.34
N SER A 381 18.02 -9.58 -10.41
CA SER A 381 18.37 -9.16 -11.77
C SER A 381 17.94 -7.72 -12.11
N TRP A 382 16.89 -7.23 -11.44
CA TRP A 382 16.45 -5.83 -11.55
C TRP A 382 17.24 -4.91 -10.64
N VAL A 383 17.49 -5.35 -9.41
CA VAL A 383 18.01 -4.55 -8.30
C VAL A 383 19.54 -4.57 -8.21
N ALA A 384 20.19 -5.54 -8.87
CA ALA A 384 21.65 -5.68 -8.88
C ALA A 384 22.34 -4.39 -9.32
N ASP A 385 21.77 -3.70 -10.32
CA ASP A 385 22.25 -2.39 -10.78
C ASP A 385 21.49 -1.21 -10.12
N HIS A 386 20.46 -1.48 -9.31
CA HIS A 386 19.42 -0.53 -8.88
C HIS A 386 19.24 -0.44 -7.36
N GLY A 387 20.01 0.43 -6.72
CA GLY A 387 19.86 0.77 -5.31
C GLY A 387 21.21 1.19 -4.72
N PHE A 388 21.19 1.91 -3.60
CA PHE A 388 22.43 2.22 -2.89
C PHE A 388 22.51 1.40 -1.59
N GLU A 389 23.68 0.84 -1.35
CA GLU A 389 24.05 0.17 -0.10
C GLU A 389 24.69 1.22 0.82
N SER A 390 23.94 2.23 1.25
CA SER A 390 24.42 3.10 2.33
C SER A 390 24.51 2.29 3.64
N PRO A 391 25.33 2.70 4.62
CA PRO A 391 25.76 1.89 5.78
C PRO A 391 24.69 1.46 6.81
N LEU A 392 23.38 1.55 6.53
CA LEU A 392 22.38 1.01 7.46
C LEU A 392 22.52 -0.52 7.46
N LYS A 393 23.17 -1.05 8.49
CA LYS A 393 23.19 -2.47 8.82
C LYS A 393 21.83 -2.87 9.35
N MET A 394 20.87 -3.00 8.45
CA MET A 394 19.55 -3.52 8.77
C MET A 394 19.62 -5.04 8.75
N THR A 395 19.10 -5.68 9.80
CA THR A 395 18.89 -7.13 9.81
C THR A 395 17.74 -7.50 8.86
N ASP A 396 17.71 -8.74 8.38
CA ASP A 396 16.63 -9.21 7.49
C ASP A 396 15.25 -9.08 8.14
N ASP A 397 15.16 -9.29 9.45
CA ASP A 397 13.94 -9.09 10.25
C ASP A 397 13.44 -7.63 10.18
N GLU A 398 14.35 -6.67 10.37
CA GLU A 398 14.03 -5.24 10.35
C GLU A 398 13.62 -4.76 8.95
N ALA A 399 14.28 -5.28 7.92
CA ALA A 399 13.93 -5.04 6.52
C ALA A 399 12.51 -5.52 6.22
N THR A 400 12.22 -6.74 6.66
CA THR A 400 10.93 -7.40 6.47
C THR A 400 9.81 -6.65 7.17
N GLU A 401 10.04 -6.17 8.41
CA GLU A 401 9.06 -5.39 9.15
C GLU A 401 8.85 -3.99 8.55
N ALA A 402 9.91 -3.30 8.16
CA ALA A 402 9.79 -2.01 7.46
C ALA A 402 8.99 -2.16 6.16
N ALA A 403 9.26 -3.22 5.38
CA ALA A 403 8.52 -3.52 4.17
C ALA A 403 7.04 -3.81 4.45
N ARG A 404 6.72 -4.56 5.51
CA ARG A 404 5.34 -4.81 5.94
C ARG A 404 4.58 -3.51 6.21
N ARG A 405 5.18 -2.59 6.98
CA ARG A 405 4.55 -1.29 7.32
C ARG A 405 4.29 -0.44 6.09
N VAL A 406 5.19 -0.48 5.11
CA VAL A 406 5.02 0.18 3.82
C VAL A 406 3.85 -0.45 3.05
N HIS A 407 3.77 -1.78 2.98
CA HIS A 407 2.65 -2.48 2.36
C HIS A 407 1.31 -2.15 3.03
N VAL A 408 1.26 -2.12 4.37
CA VAL A 408 0.08 -1.69 5.14
C VAL A 408 -0.33 -0.27 4.79
N ALA A 409 0.63 0.66 4.71
CA ALA A 409 0.34 2.06 4.36
C ALA A 409 -0.21 2.20 2.93
N MET A 410 0.34 1.41 1.99
CA MET A 410 -0.12 1.37 0.60
C MET A 410 -1.53 0.77 0.49
N GLU A 411 -1.81 -0.33 1.19
CA GLU A 411 -3.13 -0.97 1.21
C GLU A 411 -4.19 -0.09 1.88
N ALA A 412 -3.85 0.63 2.96
CA ALA A 412 -4.76 1.56 3.61
C ALA A 412 -5.26 2.67 2.66
N VAL A 413 -4.42 3.11 1.71
CA VAL A 413 -4.83 4.09 0.69
C VAL A 413 -5.82 3.48 -0.30
N THR A 414 -5.60 2.24 -0.71
CA THR A 414 -6.53 1.53 -1.61
C THR A 414 -7.87 1.24 -0.93
N LEU A 415 -7.86 0.80 0.34
CA LEU A 415 -9.07 0.46 1.09
C LEU A 415 -9.97 1.67 1.36
N ARG A 416 -9.42 2.78 1.85
CA ARG A 416 -10.20 4.02 2.08
C ARG A 416 -10.96 4.45 0.83
N ARG A 417 -10.41 4.19 -0.35
CA ARG A 417 -11.06 4.55 -1.62
C ARG A 417 -12.16 3.61 -2.03
N LEU A 418 -12.01 2.31 -1.77
CA LEU A 418 -13.09 1.36 -2.01
C LEU A 418 -14.29 1.69 -1.11
N GLU A 419 -14.04 2.12 0.13
CA GLU A 419 -15.07 2.65 1.03
C GLU A 419 -15.69 3.94 0.48
N GLU A 420 -14.87 4.91 0.04
CA GLU A 420 -15.38 6.15 -0.58
C GLU A 420 -16.25 5.85 -1.81
N ARG A 421 -15.86 4.92 -2.68
CA ARG A 421 -16.61 4.55 -3.88
C ARG A 421 -17.97 3.95 -3.55
N LYS A 422 -18.00 2.96 -2.64
CA LYS A 422 -19.25 2.32 -2.20
C LYS A 422 -20.24 3.34 -1.65
N TYR A 423 -19.76 4.32 -0.89
CA TYR A 423 -20.59 5.38 -0.35
C TYR A 423 -21.30 6.21 -1.43
N TYR A 424 -20.63 6.51 -2.55
CA TYR A 424 -21.27 7.23 -3.66
C TYR A 424 -22.27 6.36 -4.41
N GLU A 425 -21.91 5.10 -4.70
CA GLU A 425 -22.80 4.14 -5.38
C GLU A 425 -24.10 3.90 -4.58
N ASP A 426 -24.01 3.79 -3.25
CA ASP A 426 -25.19 3.63 -2.37
C ASP A 426 -25.99 4.93 -2.20
N SER A 427 -25.40 6.11 -2.48
CA SER A 427 -26.06 7.41 -2.29
C SER A 427 -26.85 7.91 -3.51
N GLU A 428 -26.58 7.36 -4.70
CA GLU A 428 -27.30 7.70 -5.94
C GLU A 428 -28.65 6.95 -6.05
N GLU A 429 -29.05 6.18 -5.04
CA GLU A 429 -30.39 5.57 -4.96
C GLU A 429 -31.46 6.50 -4.35
N PHE A 430 -31.13 7.78 -4.10
CA PHE A 430 -32.10 8.80 -3.66
C PHE A 430 -32.78 9.48 -4.85
N THR A 431 -33.70 8.74 -5.46
CA THR A 431 -34.92 9.19 -6.15
C THR A 431 -34.92 10.63 -6.70
N ASP A 432 -34.76 10.76 -8.02
CA ASP A 432 -35.51 11.71 -8.82
C ASP A 432 -37.01 11.40 -8.63
N SER A 433 -37.60 11.91 -7.55
CA SER A 433 -39.04 12.04 -7.43
C SER A 433 -39.40 13.36 -8.06
N ASP A 434 -39.81 13.27 -9.32
CA ASP A 434 -40.52 14.29 -10.07
C ASP A 434 -41.49 15.09 -9.19
N SER A 435 -41.24 16.38 -9.01
CA SER A 435 -42.30 17.36 -8.73
C SER A 435 -42.32 18.38 -9.86
N ALA A 436 -42.80 17.92 -11.01
CA ALA A 436 -43.33 18.78 -12.05
C ALA A 436 -44.70 19.30 -11.59
N GLU A 437 -44.74 20.41 -10.86
CA GLU A 437 -45.97 21.21 -10.72
C GLU A 437 -45.63 22.71 -10.84
N ASP A 438 -46.19 23.28 -11.91
CA ASP A 438 -46.74 24.63 -12.04
C ASP A 438 -45.81 25.85 -12.04
N LEU A 439 -45.29 26.13 -13.25
CA LEU A 439 -45.05 27.51 -13.70
C LEU A 439 -46.32 28.03 -14.39
N GLU A 440 -47.27 28.52 -13.60
CA GLU A 440 -48.29 29.44 -14.09
C GLU A 440 -47.63 30.78 -14.45
N TRP A 441 -47.67 31.09 -15.73
CA TRP A 441 -47.45 32.43 -16.26
C TRP A 441 -48.56 33.35 -15.75
N TYR A 442 -48.21 34.47 -15.13
CA TYR A 442 -49.08 35.64 -15.09
C TYR A 442 -48.43 36.81 -15.85
N ASP A 443 -49.30 37.42 -16.66
CA ASP A 443 -49.11 38.56 -17.58
C ASP A 443 -48.49 39.82 -16.95
#